data_AF-A0A3B9JBZ6-F1
#
_entry.id   AF-A0A3B9JBZ6-F1
#
_cell.length_a   1.000
_cell.length_b   1.000
_cell.length_c   1.000
_cell.angle_alpha   90.00
_cell.angle_beta   90.00
_cell.angle_gamma   90.00
#
_symmetry.space_group_name_H-M   'P 1'
#
loop_
_entity.id
_entity.type
_entity.pdbx_description
1 polymer ?
#
loop_
_entity_poly.entity_id
_entity_poly.type
_entity_poly.pdbx_seq_one_letter_code
_entity_poly.pdbx_strand_id
1 'polypeptide(L)'
;MLESRLLERLDTKKSQLDELRPLPLAAVNRLKEQILVEWIYNSNAIEGSTITLHETKLILETGLTIGGKSLREHFEVINHRDAIEYVEALTNSNELPTPFHIRQIHKLVLTQIDN
;
A
#
# COMPACT_ATOMS: atom_id res chain seq x y z
N MET A 1 20.87 13.47 -5.68
CA MET A 1 20.21 14.27 -4.64
C MET A 1 19.10 15.09 -5.29
N LEU A 2 17.96 15.28 -4.61
CA LEU A 2 16.88 16.15 -5.11
C LEU A 2 17.38 17.61 -5.16
N GLU A 3 16.95 18.37 -6.17
CA GLU A 3 17.26 19.80 -6.25
C GLU A 3 16.69 20.56 -5.05
N SER A 4 17.43 21.52 -4.49
CA SER A 4 17.00 22.29 -3.31
C SER A 4 15.64 22.97 -3.49
N ARG A 5 15.38 23.49 -4.71
CA ARG A 5 14.10 24.11 -5.08
C ARG A 5 12.93 23.11 -5.02
N LEU A 6 13.17 21.85 -5.37
CA LEU A 6 12.15 20.81 -5.31
C LEU A 6 11.83 20.45 -3.85
N LEU A 7 12.88 20.35 -3.01
CA LEU A 7 12.73 20.07 -1.58
C LEU A 7 11.89 21.15 -0.89
N GLU A 8 12.23 22.43 -1.10
CA GLU A 8 11.48 23.56 -0.55
C GLU A 8 10.00 23.55 -0.98
N ARG A 9 9.74 23.18 -2.23
CA ARG A 9 8.36 23.05 -2.74
C ARG A 9 7.60 21.89 -2.09
N LEU A 10 8.27 20.77 -1.80
CA LEU A 10 7.65 19.63 -1.10
C LEU A 10 7.34 19.99 0.35
N ASP A 11 8.27 20.64 1.06
CA ASP A 11 8.09 21.07 2.44
C ASP A 11 6.96 22.10 2.58
N THR A 12 6.87 23.05 1.64
CA THR A 12 5.78 24.03 1.58
C THR A 12 4.42 23.32 1.42
N LYS A 13 4.32 22.36 0.48
CA LYS A 13 3.08 21.61 0.25
C LYS A 13 2.69 20.73 1.43
N LYS A 14 3.67 20.12 2.07
CA LYS A 14 3.45 19.32 3.27
C LYS A 14 2.93 20.18 4.42
N SER A 15 3.54 21.34 4.64
CA SER A 15 3.11 22.28 5.69
C SER A 15 1.68 22.75 5.46
N GLN A 16 1.33 23.13 4.23
CA GLN A 16 -0.04 23.50 3.84
C GLN A 16 -1.04 22.35 4.08
N LEU A 17 -0.66 21.10 3.77
CA LEU A 17 -1.52 19.95 4.04
C LEU A 17 -1.69 19.69 5.54
N ASP A 18 -0.62 19.85 6.32
CA ASP A 18 -0.64 19.64 7.77
C ASP A 18 -1.53 20.70 8.46
N GLU A 19 -1.51 21.95 7.99
CA GLU A 19 -2.38 23.05 8.48
C GLU A 19 -3.87 22.82 8.20
N LEU A 20 -4.22 22.05 7.16
CA LEU A 20 -5.60 21.73 6.80
C LEU A 20 -6.20 20.59 7.63
N ARG A 21 -5.45 20.00 8.56
CA ARG A 21 -5.92 18.90 9.41
C ARG A 21 -6.62 19.41 10.70
N PRO A 22 -7.61 18.67 11.24
CA PRO A 22 -8.11 17.38 10.75
C PRO A 22 -9.03 17.54 9.53
N LEU A 23 -8.86 16.64 8.56
CA LEU A 23 -9.77 16.53 7.43
C LEU A 23 -11.06 15.79 7.85
N PRO A 24 -12.19 15.98 7.14
CA PRO A 24 -13.40 15.21 7.42
C PRO A 24 -13.14 13.70 7.37
N LEU A 25 -13.57 12.97 8.41
CA LEU A 25 -13.29 11.53 8.54
C LEU A 25 -13.74 10.72 7.32
N ALA A 26 -14.92 11.03 6.77
CA ALA A 26 -15.42 10.38 5.56
C ALA A 26 -14.50 10.58 4.34
N ALA A 27 -13.90 11.77 4.21
CA ALA A 27 -12.95 12.05 3.14
C ALA A 27 -11.64 11.28 3.35
N VAL A 28 -11.15 11.20 4.59
CA VAL A 28 -9.95 10.43 4.93
C VAL A 28 -10.15 8.94 4.65
N ASN A 29 -11.29 8.37 5.06
CA ASN A 29 -11.58 6.96 4.83
C ASN A 29 -11.65 6.63 3.32
N ARG A 30 -12.36 7.46 2.55
CA ARG A 30 -12.42 7.31 1.09
C ARG A 30 -11.03 7.42 0.44
N LEU A 31 -10.20 8.36 0.88
CA LEU A 31 -8.84 8.49 0.38
C LEU A 31 -7.99 7.27 0.72
N LYS A 32 -8.11 6.74 1.94
CA LYS A 32 -7.41 5.51 2.35
C LYS A 32 -7.78 4.32 1.48
N GLU A 33 -9.07 4.08 1.25
CA GLU A 33 -9.55 3.01 0.38
C GLU A 33 -9.00 3.15 -1.04
N GLN A 34 -9.04 4.36 -1.61
CA GLN A 34 -8.52 4.63 -2.95
C GLN A 34 -6.99 4.41 -3.02
N ILE A 35 -6.24 4.98 -2.09
CA ILE A 35 -4.77 4.89 -2.05
C ILE A 35 -4.32 3.45 -1.85
N LEU A 36 -5.01 2.66 -1.01
CA LEU A 36 -4.69 1.25 -0.80
C LEU A 36 -4.75 0.46 -2.11
N VAL A 37 -5.84 0.60 -2.86
CA VAL A 37 -6.02 -0.08 -4.15
C VAL A 37 -4.97 0.38 -5.17
N GLU A 38 -4.74 1.68 -5.29
CA GLU A 38 -3.75 2.24 -6.21
C GLU A 38 -2.32 1.80 -5.85
N TRP A 39 -1.98 1.78 -4.56
CA TRP A 39 -0.66 1.36 -4.10
C TRP A 39 -0.39 -0.11 -4.44
N ILE A 40 -1.32 -1.00 -4.10
CA ILE A 40 -1.17 -2.43 -4.37
C ILE A 40 -1.06 -2.69 -5.88
N TYR A 41 -1.93 -2.07 -6.68
CA TYR A 41 -1.88 -2.20 -8.13
C TYR A 41 -0.54 -1.73 -8.70
N ASN A 42 -0.10 -0.51 -8.37
CA ASN A 42 1.12 0.04 -8.94
C ASN A 42 2.37 -0.74 -8.50
N SER A 43 2.42 -1.21 -7.25
CA SER A 43 3.54 -2.02 -6.75
C SER A 43 3.67 -3.32 -7.54
N ASN A 44 2.58 -4.09 -7.65
CA ASN A 44 2.60 -5.38 -8.34
C ASN A 44 2.82 -5.20 -9.86
N ALA A 45 2.29 -4.13 -10.45
CA ALA A 45 2.50 -3.84 -11.87
C ALA A 45 3.98 -3.54 -12.20
N ILE A 46 4.72 -2.88 -11.29
CA ILE A 46 6.18 -2.66 -11.45
C ILE A 46 6.92 -4.00 -11.50
N GLU A 47 6.44 -5.01 -10.76
CA GLU A 47 7.01 -6.35 -10.71
C GLU A 47 6.52 -7.28 -11.84
N GLY A 48 5.60 -6.79 -12.68
CA GLY A 48 5.13 -7.48 -13.89
C GLY A 48 3.77 -8.17 -13.75
N SER A 49 3.02 -7.92 -12.67
CA SER A 49 1.63 -8.38 -12.56
C SER A 49 0.76 -7.81 -13.68
N THR A 50 -0.12 -8.64 -14.21
CA THR A 50 -1.07 -8.27 -15.27
C THR A 50 -2.45 -7.90 -14.74
N ILE A 51 -2.67 -7.99 -13.43
CA ILE A 51 -3.91 -7.60 -12.77
C ILE A 51 -4.11 -6.10 -12.91
N THR A 52 -5.26 -5.69 -13.43
CA THR A 52 -5.63 -4.28 -13.62
C THR A 52 -6.08 -3.63 -12.31
N LEU A 53 -6.08 -2.29 -12.26
CA LEU A 53 -6.58 -1.55 -11.09
C LEU A 53 -8.00 -1.95 -10.67
N HIS A 54 -8.89 -2.20 -11.64
CA HIS A 54 -10.27 -2.63 -11.36
C HIS A 54 -10.33 -4.05 -10.82
N GLU A 55 -9.51 -4.96 -11.37
CA GLU A 55 -9.38 -6.34 -10.88
C GLU A 55 -8.77 -6.36 -9.46
N THR A 56 -7.74 -5.57 -9.17
CA THR A 56 -7.19 -5.39 -7.83
C THR A 56 -8.27 -4.98 -6.84
N LYS A 57 -9.09 -3.99 -7.21
CA LYS A 57 -10.22 -3.55 -6.38
C LYS A 57 -11.21 -4.70 -6.13
N LEU A 58 -11.60 -5.42 -7.18
CA LEU A 58 -12.55 -6.53 -7.08
C LEU A 58 -12.02 -7.64 -6.17
N ILE A 59 -10.74 -8.01 -6.30
CA ILE A 59 -10.08 -9.01 -5.45
C ILE A 59 -10.12 -8.57 -3.98
N LEU A 60 -9.78 -7.31 -3.69
CA LEU A 60 -9.74 -6.80 -2.31
C LEU A 60 -11.12 -6.71 -1.67
N GLU A 61 -12.15 -6.30 -2.42
CA GLU A 61 -13.51 -6.09 -1.90
C GLU A 61 -14.31 -7.39 -1.77
N THR A 62 -14.10 -8.35 -2.67
CA THR A 62 -14.96 -9.55 -2.78
C THR A 62 -14.25 -10.87 -2.49
N GLY A 63 -12.91 -10.89 -2.52
CA GLY A 63 -12.12 -12.11 -2.42
C GLY A 63 -12.25 -13.04 -3.62
N LEU A 64 -12.85 -12.58 -4.72
CA LEU A 64 -13.02 -13.38 -5.94
C LEU A 64 -11.72 -13.47 -6.74
N THR A 65 -11.55 -14.60 -7.42
CA THR A 65 -10.49 -14.77 -8.41
C THR A 65 -10.94 -14.28 -9.78
N ILE A 66 -9.96 -13.78 -10.55
CA ILE A 66 -10.09 -13.28 -11.91
C ILE A 66 -9.66 -14.38 -12.88
N GLY A 67 -10.57 -14.71 -13.80
CA GLY A 67 -10.28 -15.68 -14.85
C GLY A 67 -9.12 -15.26 -15.75
N GLY A 68 -8.24 -16.19 -16.08
CA GLY A 68 -7.08 -15.93 -16.96
C GLY A 68 -5.89 -15.27 -16.27
N LYS A 69 -5.95 -15.04 -14.95
CA LYS A 69 -4.82 -14.58 -14.13
C LYS A 69 -4.27 -15.72 -13.27
N SER A 70 -2.98 -15.69 -12.96
CA SER A 70 -2.36 -16.73 -12.13
C SER A 70 -2.78 -16.59 -10.66
N LEU A 71 -2.87 -17.69 -9.93
CA LEU A 71 -3.11 -17.62 -8.47
C LEU A 71 -2.00 -16.84 -7.74
N ARG A 72 -0.78 -16.90 -8.26
CA ARG A 72 0.35 -16.12 -7.75
C ARG A 72 0.03 -14.61 -7.74
N GLU A 73 -0.43 -14.05 -8.86
CA GLU A 73 -0.78 -12.63 -8.93
C GLU A 73 -1.90 -12.24 -7.94
N HIS A 74 -2.85 -13.15 -7.68
CA HIS A 74 -3.88 -12.91 -6.67
C HIS A 74 -3.29 -12.90 -5.25
N PHE A 75 -2.40 -13.84 -4.95
CA PHE A 75 -1.69 -13.84 -3.68
C PHE A 75 -0.84 -12.58 -3.53
N GLU A 76 -0.17 -12.10 -4.58
CA GLU A 76 0.58 -10.83 -4.56
C GLU A 76 -0.32 -9.66 -4.15
N VAL A 77 -1.57 -9.60 -4.64
CA VAL A 77 -2.54 -8.56 -4.24
C VAL A 77 -2.92 -8.67 -2.75
N ILE A 78 -3.27 -9.88 -2.29
CA ILE A 78 -3.71 -10.11 -0.90
C ILE A 78 -2.56 -9.90 0.09
N ASN A 79 -1.38 -10.46 -0.22
CA ASN A 79 -0.18 -10.32 0.61
C ASN A 79 0.25 -8.87 0.76
N HIS A 80 0.18 -8.07 -0.31
CA HIS A 80 0.50 -6.65 -0.22
C HIS A 80 -0.47 -5.89 0.68
N ARG A 81 -1.77 -6.19 0.65
CA ARG A 81 -2.74 -5.63 1.60
C ARG A 81 -2.33 -5.96 3.04
N ASP A 82 -2.09 -7.23 3.33
CA ASP A 82 -1.76 -7.69 4.67
C ASP A 82 -0.43 -7.07 5.17
N ALA A 83 0.55 -6.89 4.28
CA ALA A 83 1.80 -6.19 4.58
C ALA A 83 1.58 -4.71 4.89
N ILE A 84 0.71 -4.01 4.15
CA ILE A 84 0.35 -2.61 4.40
C ILE A 84 -0.35 -2.47 5.75
N GLU A 85 -1.35 -3.31 6.03
CA GLU A 85 -2.06 -3.32 7.31
C GLU A 85 -1.12 -3.57 8.49
N TYR A 86 -0.14 -4.46 8.33
CA TYR A 86 0.90 -4.69 9.33
C TYR A 86 1.74 -3.43 9.58
N VAL A 87 2.16 -2.72 8.54
CA VAL A 87 2.91 -1.44 8.69
C VAL A 87 2.05 -0.38 9.37
N GLU A 88 0.79 -0.23 8.97
CA GLU A 88 -0.12 0.72 9.62
C GLU A 88 -0.30 0.40 11.11
N ALA A 89 -0.43 -0.88 11.47
CA ALA A 89 -0.52 -1.31 12.86
C ALA A 89 0.74 -0.95 13.67
N LEU A 90 1.93 -1.08 13.09
CA LEU A 90 3.19 -0.68 13.73
C LEU A 90 3.26 0.82 14.02
N THR A 91 2.62 1.66 13.20
CA THR A 91 2.59 3.12 13.47
C THR A 91 1.84 3.48 14.76
N ASN A 92 0.98 2.58 15.25
CA ASN A 92 0.22 2.80 16.48
C ASN A 92 0.98 2.39 17.76
N SER A 93 2.09 1.64 17.66
CA SER A 93 2.77 1.08 18.84
C SER A 93 3.83 2.00 19.47
N ASN A 94 4.15 3.17 18.87
CA ASN A 94 5.27 4.06 19.25
C ASN A 94 6.65 3.36 19.29
N GLU A 95 6.77 2.14 18.77
CA GLU A 95 8.02 1.40 18.71
C GLU A 95 8.81 1.75 17.45
N LEU A 96 10.14 1.81 17.57
CA LEU A 96 10.99 1.96 16.41
C LEU A 96 10.97 0.68 15.56
N PRO A 97 10.95 0.79 14.21
CA PRO A 97 11.09 -0.36 13.34
C PRO A 97 12.37 -1.14 13.64
N THR A 98 12.24 -2.45 13.81
CA THR A 98 13.37 -3.37 14.05
C THR A 98 13.61 -4.24 12.81
N PRO A 99 14.78 -4.89 12.68
CA PRO A 99 15.01 -5.88 11.63
C PRO A 99 13.99 -7.03 11.66
N PHE A 100 13.38 -7.32 12.81
CA PHE A 100 12.29 -8.30 12.90
C PHE A 100 11.06 -7.82 12.12
N HIS A 101 10.66 -6.55 12.26
CA HIS A 101 9.52 -5.98 11.52
C HIS A 101 9.75 -6.05 10.02
N ILE A 102 10.96 -5.73 9.54
CA ILE A 102 11.31 -5.83 8.12
C ILE A 102 11.17 -7.27 7.62
N ARG A 103 11.66 -8.26 8.38
CA ARG A 103 11.49 -9.68 8.02
C ARG A 103 10.03 -10.13 8.03
N GLN A 104 9.19 -9.59 8.91
CA GLN A 104 7.75 -9.89 8.89
C GLN A 104 7.09 -9.31 7.64
N ILE A 105 7.40 -8.06 7.26
CA ILE A 105 6.88 -7.45 6.02
C ILE A 105 7.27 -8.32 4.82
N HIS A 106 8.54 -8.70 4.69
CA HIS A 106 9.01 -9.58 3.62
C HIS A 106 8.28 -10.93 3.60
N LYS A 107 8.11 -11.56 4.76
CA LYS A 107 7.37 -12.82 4.88
C LYS A 107 5.92 -12.66 4.41
N LEU A 108 5.23 -11.59 4.82
CA LEU A 108 3.86 -11.32 4.40
C LEU A 108 3.78 -11.18 2.88
N VAL A 109 4.65 -10.37 2.28
CA VAL A 109 4.70 -10.15 0.82
C VAL A 109 4.89 -11.46 0.05
N LEU A 110 5.75 -12.38 0.51
CA LEU A 110 6.09 -13.62 -0.22
C LEU A 110 5.26 -14.85 0.17
N THR A 111 4.30 -14.73 1.09
CA THR A 111 3.52 -15.87 1.56
C THR A 111 2.79 -16.58 0.39
N GLN A 112 2.92 -17.91 0.26
CA GLN A 112 2.33 -18.71 -0.84
C GLN A 112 2.87 -18.39 -2.25
N ILE A 113 3.94 -17.61 -2.35
CA ILE A 113 4.58 -17.21 -3.61
C ILE A 113 5.99 -17.80 -3.72
N ASP A 114 6.74 -17.74 -2.62
CA ASP A 114 8.11 -18.26 -2.51
C ASP A 114 8.29 -18.84 -1.09
N ASN A 115 8.80 -20.08 -0.99
CA ASN A 115 8.92 -20.83 0.28
C ASN A 115 10.37 -20.88 0.76
#